data_AF-A0A3C0IQG0-F1
#
_entry.id   AF-A0A3C0IQG0-F1
#
_cell.length_a   1.000
_cell.length_b   1.000
_cell.length_c   1.000
_cell.angle_alpha   90.00
_cell.angle_beta   90.00
_cell.angle_gamma   90.00
#
_symmetry.space_group_name_H-M   'P 1'
#
loop_
_entity.id
_entity.type
_entity.pdbx_description
1 polymer ?
#
loop_
_entity_poly.entity_id
_entity_poly.type
_entity_poly.pdbx_seq_one_letter_code
_entity_poly.pdbx_strand_id
1 'polypeptide(L)'
;KGVRVHVVNDTFEPHTPDAIFPNNWISFHSDGTVFLYPMYAENRRAERKPTVLEYIRKTFTVRQQQDLSHYEQQSLFLEGTGSMVLDRDAKIAYACLSPRTDASVLQQFCDATGYTPCIFTSVDAQDAPIYHTNVVMCVAEKQVIICIDSIPDAR
;
A
#
# COMPACT_ATOMS: atom_id res chain seq x y z
N LYS A 1 -21.35 12.59 3.77
CA LYS A 1 -21.96 12.75 2.43
C LYS A 1 -21.09 13.72 1.64
N GLY A 2 -20.75 13.42 0.38
CA GLY A 2 -19.81 14.26 -0.40
C GLY A 2 -18.74 13.48 -1.17
N VAL A 3 -18.67 12.16 -1.00
CA VAL A 3 -17.76 11.28 -1.74
C VAL A 3 -18.54 10.61 -2.87
N ARG A 4 -18.01 10.70 -4.11
CA ARG A 4 -18.49 9.88 -5.23
C ARG A 4 -17.78 8.54 -5.17
N VAL A 5 -18.55 7.46 -5.05
CA VAL A 5 -18.02 6.09 -5.02
C VAL A 5 -18.06 5.54 -6.44
N HIS A 6 -16.92 5.03 -6.90
CA HIS A 6 -16.77 4.35 -8.17
C HIS A 6 -16.66 2.85 -7.89
N VAL A 7 -17.64 2.07 -8.33
CA VAL A 7 -17.66 0.62 -8.13
C VAL A 7 -17.31 -0.05 -9.45
N VAL A 8 -16.26 -0.87 -9.43
CA VAL A 8 -15.90 -1.77 -10.54
C VAL A 8 -16.29 -3.17 -10.10
N ASN A 9 -17.18 -3.81 -10.85
CA ASN A 9 -17.62 -5.16 -10.53
C ASN A 9 -16.48 -6.16 -10.74
N ASP A 10 -16.41 -7.11 -9.81
CA ASP A 10 -15.44 -8.18 -9.88
C ASP A 10 -15.78 -9.21 -10.98
N THR A 11 -14.81 -10.04 -11.34
CA THR A 11 -14.97 -11.13 -12.32
C THR A 11 -14.99 -12.48 -11.62
N PHE A 12 -15.77 -13.43 -12.13
CA PHE A 12 -15.82 -14.79 -11.58
C PHE A 12 -14.46 -15.51 -11.66
N GLU A 13 -13.74 -15.31 -12.76
CA GLU A 13 -12.37 -15.77 -12.95
C GLU A 13 -11.42 -14.60 -13.27
N PRO A 14 -10.15 -14.65 -12.83
CA PRO A 14 -9.62 -15.60 -11.85
C PRO A 14 -10.21 -15.37 -10.44
N HIS A 15 -10.34 -16.45 -9.66
CA HIS A 15 -10.86 -16.37 -8.29
C HIS A 15 -9.95 -15.52 -7.38
N THR A 16 -10.40 -14.30 -7.07
CA THR A 16 -9.63 -13.25 -6.36
C THR A 16 -10.43 -12.71 -5.17
N PRO A 17 -10.64 -13.50 -4.10
CA PRO A 17 -11.57 -13.17 -3.02
C PRO A 17 -11.17 -11.91 -2.23
N ASP A 18 -9.87 -11.59 -2.22
CA ASP A 18 -9.32 -10.41 -1.55
C ASP A 18 -9.28 -9.16 -2.44
N ALA A 19 -9.82 -9.21 -3.67
CA ALA A 19 -9.91 -8.05 -4.58
C ALA A 19 -10.72 -6.87 -4.02
N ILE A 20 -11.49 -7.10 -2.95
CA ILE A 20 -12.16 -6.06 -2.17
C ILE A 20 -11.19 -5.09 -1.47
N PHE A 21 -9.90 -5.44 -1.39
CA PHE A 21 -8.82 -4.60 -0.83
C PHE A 21 -7.88 -4.04 -1.92
N PRO A 22 -8.35 -3.15 -2.82
CA PRO A 22 -7.53 -2.61 -3.91
C PRO A 22 -6.36 -1.78 -3.40
N ASN A 23 -6.45 -1.27 -2.17
CA ASN A 23 -5.46 -0.43 -1.53
C ASN A 23 -4.09 -1.14 -1.36
N ASN A 24 -4.04 -2.47 -1.47
CA ASN A 24 -2.81 -3.24 -1.41
C ASN A 24 -2.02 -3.24 -2.72
N TRP A 25 -2.67 -3.14 -3.88
CA TRP A 25 -1.98 -3.26 -5.17
C TRP A 25 -1.95 -1.96 -5.98
N ILE A 26 -2.76 -0.95 -5.62
CA ILE A 26 -2.80 0.36 -6.29
C ILE A 26 -2.95 1.54 -5.32
N SER A 27 -2.33 2.67 -5.67
CA SER A 27 -2.55 3.97 -5.01
C SER A 27 -2.58 5.11 -6.02
N PHE A 28 -3.15 6.24 -5.59
CA PHE A 28 -3.36 7.42 -6.41
C PHE A 28 -2.81 8.66 -5.70
N HIS A 29 -2.14 9.53 -6.46
CA HIS A 29 -1.46 10.71 -5.93
C HIS A 29 -1.99 12.00 -6.57
N SER A 30 -1.84 13.11 -5.84
CA SER A 30 -2.44 14.42 -6.20
C SER A 30 -1.86 15.03 -7.49
N ASP A 31 -0.67 14.61 -7.89
CA ASP A 31 -0.03 14.96 -9.16
C ASP A 31 -0.56 14.15 -10.36
N GLY A 32 -1.47 13.19 -10.12
CA GLY A 32 -1.99 12.29 -11.14
C GLY A 32 -1.11 11.05 -11.37
N THR A 33 -0.15 10.78 -10.48
CA THR A 33 0.64 9.55 -10.50
C THR A 33 -0.15 8.38 -9.92
N VAL A 34 -0.09 7.24 -10.60
CA VAL A 34 -0.66 5.96 -10.17
C VAL A 34 0.47 4.99 -9.89
N PHE A 35 0.50 4.37 -8.71
CA PHE A 35 1.45 3.30 -8.40
C PHE A 35 0.79 1.93 -8.48
N LEU A 36 1.48 0.97 -9.07
CA LEU A 36 1.17 -0.46 -8.96
C LEU A 36 2.23 -1.12 -8.07
N TYR A 37 1.78 -1.99 -7.19
CA TYR A 37 2.60 -2.52 -6.10
C TYR A 37 2.85 -4.02 -6.22
N PRO A 38 4.04 -4.50 -5.79
CA PRO A 38 4.35 -5.92 -5.73
C PRO A 38 3.65 -6.59 -4.53
N MET A 39 2.99 -7.72 -4.80
CA MET A 39 2.18 -8.46 -3.83
C MET A 39 2.86 -9.76 -3.42
N TYR A 40 2.93 -10.01 -2.11
CA TYR A 40 3.59 -11.19 -1.54
C TYR A 40 2.91 -12.48 -2.00
N ALA A 41 1.59 -12.56 -1.76
CA ALA A 41 0.79 -13.72 -2.08
C ALA A 41 0.54 -13.80 -3.59
N GLU A 42 0.98 -14.89 -4.22
CA GLU A 42 0.94 -15.06 -5.68
C GLU A 42 -0.49 -14.98 -6.24
N ASN A 43 -1.46 -15.58 -5.56
CA ASN A 43 -2.87 -15.53 -5.94
C ASN A 43 -3.44 -14.09 -5.95
N ARG A 44 -2.89 -13.21 -5.10
CA ARG A 44 -3.32 -11.81 -5.03
C ARG A 44 -2.77 -10.95 -6.17
N ARG A 45 -1.75 -11.40 -6.89
CA ARG A 45 -1.19 -10.68 -8.06
C ARG A 45 -2.22 -10.55 -9.18
N ALA A 46 -3.14 -11.51 -9.27
CA ALA A 46 -4.27 -11.49 -10.21
C ALA A 46 -5.35 -10.44 -9.87
N GLU A 47 -5.29 -9.82 -8.69
CA GLU A 47 -6.19 -8.71 -8.31
C GLU A 47 -5.88 -7.42 -9.06
N ARG A 48 -4.68 -7.30 -9.66
CA ARG A 48 -4.32 -6.18 -10.53
C ARG A 48 -5.07 -6.28 -11.86
N LYS A 49 -6.34 -5.89 -11.86
CA LYS A 49 -7.24 -6.07 -13.00
C LYS A 49 -7.05 -4.97 -14.06
N PRO A 50 -6.77 -5.33 -15.32
CA PRO A 50 -6.67 -4.36 -16.41
C PRO A 50 -7.92 -3.49 -16.57
N THR A 51 -9.10 -4.06 -16.32
CA THR A 51 -10.40 -3.35 -16.39
C THR A 51 -10.48 -2.20 -15.38
N VAL A 52 -9.93 -2.37 -14.17
CA VAL A 52 -9.83 -1.29 -13.17
C VAL A 52 -8.91 -0.19 -13.68
N LEU A 53 -7.74 -0.54 -14.22
CA LEU A 53 -6.79 0.45 -14.75
C LEU A 53 -7.37 1.23 -15.94
N GLU A 54 -8.07 0.55 -16.84
CA GLU A 54 -8.78 1.19 -17.95
C GLU A 54 -9.87 2.14 -17.47
N TYR A 55 -10.65 1.72 -16.48
CA TYR A 55 -11.68 2.56 -15.87
C TYR A 55 -11.08 3.82 -15.26
N ILE A 56 -9.98 3.69 -14.52
CA ILE A 56 -9.26 4.84 -13.94
C ILE A 56 -8.78 5.79 -15.03
N ARG A 57 -8.12 5.28 -16.08
CA ARG A 57 -7.61 6.11 -17.19
C ARG A 57 -8.72 6.85 -17.97
N LYS A 58 -9.91 6.24 -18.08
CA LYS A 58 -11.07 6.88 -18.73
C LYS A 58 -11.77 7.91 -17.85
N THR A 59 -11.66 7.78 -16.53
CA THR A 59 -12.42 8.58 -15.57
C THR A 59 -11.60 9.73 -14.97
N PHE A 60 -10.29 9.55 -14.82
CA PHE A 60 -9.38 10.48 -14.14
C PHE A 60 -8.18 10.84 -15.01
N THR A 61 -7.57 12.00 -14.75
CA THR A 61 -6.30 12.38 -15.38
C THR A 61 -5.16 11.59 -14.75
N VAL A 62 -4.70 10.55 -15.45
CA VAL A 62 -3.47 9.82 -15.13
C VAL A 62 -2.31 10.46 -15.88
N ARG A 63 -1.37 11.07 -15.16
CA ARG A 63 -0.17 11.68 -15.77
C ARG A 63 0.96 10.67 -15.95
N GLN A 64 1.12 9.80 -14.96
CA GLN A 64 2.18 8.81 -14.93
C GLN A 64 1.69 7.55 -14.23
N GLN A 65 2.18 6.41 -14.68
CA GLN A 65 2.05 5.14 -13.98
C GLN A 65 3.44 4.66 -13.59
N GLN A 66 3.65 4.42 -12.31
CA GLN A 66 4.85 3.82 -11.74
C GLN A 66 4.52 2.37 -11.37
N ASP A 67 5.19 1.42 -12.01
CA ASP A 67 4.94 -0.01 -11.79
C ASP A 67 6.07 -0.65 -11.00
N LEU A 68 5.86 -0.84 -9.70
CA LEU A 68 6.78 -1.53 -8.79
C LEU A 68 6.51 -3.05 -8.76
N SER A 69 5.50 -3.57 -9.48
CA SER A 69 5.18 -5.00 -9.43
C SER A 69 6.28 -5.90 -9.99
N HIS A 70 7.21 -5.35 -10.78
CA HIS A 70 8.38 -6.08 -11.28
C HIS A 70 9.29 -6.62 -10.16
N TYR A 71 9.26 -6.03 -8.96
CA TYR A 71 10.00 -6.51 -7.78
C TYR A 71 9.53 -7.89 -7.29
N GLU A 72 8.34 -8.37 -7.70
CA GLU A 72 7.87 -9.72 -7.41
C GLU A 72 8.82 -10.80 -7.93
N GLN A 73 9.51 -10.53 -9.05
CA GLN A 73 10.51 -11.44 -9.62
C GLN A 73 11.75 -11.60 -8.73
N GLN A 74 11.97 -10.65 -7.82
CA GLN A 74 13.06 -10.63 -6.85
C GLN A 74 12.59 -11.03 -5.44
N SER A 75 11.31 -11.41 -5.28
CA SER A 75 10.68 -11.67 -3.98
C SER A 75 10.76 -10.48 -3.02
N LEU A 76 10.71 -9.26 -3.55
CA LEU A 76 10.64 -8.01 -2.79
C LEU A 76 9.24 -7.42 -2.93
N PHE A 77 8.62 -7.01 -1.83
CA PHE A 77 7.19 -6.68 -1.78
C PHE A 77 6.92 -5.37 -1.07
N LEU A 78 5.81 -4.72 -1.41
CA LEU A 78 5.35 -3.48 -0.80
C LEU A 78 3.86 -3.39 -1.10
N GLU A 79 3.00 -3.98 -0.28
CA GLU A 79 1.55 -4.06 -0.53
C GLU A 79 0.81 -2.73 -0.28
N GLY A 80 1.21 -1.71 -1.06
CA GLY A 80 0.56 -0.42 -1.19
C GLY A 80 0.32 0.28 0.14
N THR A 81 -0.88 0.85 0.28
CA THR A 81 -1.28 1.55 1.52
C THR A 81 -1.73 0.61 2.64
N GLY A 82 -1.66 -0.71 2.43
CA GLY A 82 -1.62 -1.67 3.53
C GLY A 82 -0.24 -1.67 4.20
N SER A 83 0.81 -1.65 3.40
CA SER A 83 2.21 -1.62 3.87
C SER A 83 2.70 -0.24 4.28
N MET A 84 2.02 0.82 3.83
CA MET A 84 2.42 2.21 4.10
C MET A 84 1.26 3.03 4.66
N VAL A 85 1.55 3.84 5.69
CA VAL A 85 0.70 4.95 6.12
C VAL A 85 1.42 6.25 5.78
N LEU A 86 0.80 7.07 4.94
CA LEU A 86 1.41 8.29 4.40
C LEU A 86 0.94 9.52 5.18
N ASP A 87 1.87 10.17 5.87
CA ASP A 87 1.69 11.54 6.33
C ASP A 87 2.03 12.47 5.16
N ARG A 88 0.97 13.01 4.54
CA ARG A 88 1.08 13.79 3.32
C ARG A 88 1.64 15.19 3.56
N ASP A 89 1.45 15.73 4.77
CA ASP A 89 1.87 17.08 5.14
C ASP A 89 3.34 17.07 5.55
N ALA A 90 3.74 16.14 6.42
CA ALA A 90 5.14 15.97 6.83
C ALA A 90 5.99 15.22 5.79
N LYS A 91 5.37 14.65 4.75
CA LYS A 91 6.03 13.80 3.75
C LYS A 91 6.74 12.62 4.38
N ILE A 92 6.08 11.92 5.30
CA ILE A 92 6.62 10.72 5.96
C ILE A 92 5.83 9.48 5.51
N ALA A 93 6.54 8.44 5.11
CA ALA A 93 5.96 7.13 4.83
C ALA A 93 6.28 6.18 5.98
N TYR A 94 5.32 6.00 6.88
CA TYR A 94 5.43 5.03 7.97
C TYR A 94 5.23 3.62 7.42
N ALA A 95 6.13 2.70 7.77
CA ALA A 95 6.12 1.34 7.24
C ALA A 95 6.66 0.32 8.26
N CYS A 96 5.81 -0.63 8.62
CA CYS A 96 6.18 -1.82 9.38
C CYS A 96 6.84 -2.84 8.43
N LEU A 97 8.11 -3.18 8.68
CA LEU A 97 8.79 -4.24 7.94
C LEU A 97 8.12 -5.58 8.20
N SER A 98 7.94 -6.34 7.12
CA SER A 98 7.32 -7.65 7.16
C SER A 98 7.59 -8.36 5.82
N PRO A 99 7.24 -9.65 5.67
CA PRO A 99 7.23 -10.30 4.35
C PRO A 99 6.45 -9.56 3.25
N ARG A 100 5.58 -8.62 3.60
CA ARG A 100 4.78 -7.79 2.68
C ARG A 100 5.32 -6.38 2.47
N THR A 101 6.35 -5.99 3.23
CA THR A 101 6.95 -4.65 3.23
C THR A 101 8.47 -4.75 3.26
N ASP A 102 9.08 -4.57 2.10
CA ASP A 102 10.53 -4.52 1.93
C ASP A 102 11.03 -3.07 1.94
N ALA A 103 12.10 -2.85 2.71
CA ALA A 103 12.69 -1.52 2.89
C ALA A 103 13.25 -0.93 1.58
N SER A 104 13.79 -1.75 0.68
CA SER A 104 14.36 -1.28 -0.57
C SER A 104 13.27 -0.82 -1.54
N VAL A 105 12.16 -1.55 -1.64
CA VAL A 105 11.01 -1.17 -2.48
C VAL A 105 10.32 0.08 -1.91
N LEU A 106 10.22 0.17 -0.58
CA LEU A 106 9.76 1.39 0.09
C LEU A 106 10.65 2.59 -0.24
N GLN A 107 11.98 2.42 -0.23
CA GLN A 107 12.91 3.48 -0.59
C GLN A 107 12.68 3.96 -2.03
N GLN A 108 12.46 3.06 -2.98
CA GLN A 108 12.14 3.42 -4.37
C GLN A 108 10.85 4.23 -4.48
N PHE A 109 9.82 3.86 -3.73
CA PHE A 109 8.60 4.65 -3.64
C PHE A 109 8.87 6.05 -3.06
N CYS A 110 9.65 6.13 -1.99
CA CYS A 110 10.01 7.38 -1.32
C CYS A 110 10.81 8.31 -2.24
N ASP A 111 11.82 7.79 -2.94
CA ASP A 111 12.65 8.52 -3.90
C ASP A 111 11.82 9.10 -5.04
N ALA A 112 10.84 8.34 -5.55
CA ALA A 112 9.96 8.77 -6.62
C ALA A 112 8.91 9.83 -6.18
N THR A 113 8.59 9.90 -4.89
CA THR A 113 7.47 10.70 -4.37
C THR A 113 7.88 11.83 -3.42
N GLY A 114 9.16 11.88 -3.05
CA GLY A 114 9.71 12.86 -2.09
C GLY A 114 9.28 12.60 -0.64
N TYR A 115 8.85 11.38 -0.31
CA TYR A 115 8.59 10.99 1.07
C TYR A 115 9.89 10.56 1.76
N THR A 116 9.94 10.70 3.08
CA THR A 116 10.99 10.13 3.92
C THR A 116 10.46 8.86 4.57
N PRO A 117 11.16 7.72 4.47
CA PRO A 117 10.71 6.49 5.10
C PRO A 117 10.88 6.55 6.62
N CYS A 118 9.86 6.13 7.36
CA CYS A 118 9.93 5.86 8.79
C CYS A 118 9.62 4.38 9.00
N ILE A 119 10.68 3.60 9.21
CA ILE A 119 10.62 2.15 9.25
C ILE A 119 10.60 1.67 10.69
N PHE A 120 9.76 0.69 10.99
CA PHE A 120 9.69 0.01 12.28
C PHE A 120 9.31 -1.47 12.11
N THR A 121 9.32 -2.23 13.20
CA THR A 121 8.74 -3.58 13.26
C THR A 121 7.61 -3.59 14.27
N SER A 122 6.65 -4.51 14.12
CA SER A 122 5.52 -4.59 15.03
C SER A 122 5.10 -6.04 15.28
N VAL A 123 4.64 -6.32 16.50
CA VAL A 123 4.17 -7.63 16.96
C VAL A 123 2.82 -7.53 17.66
N ASP A 124 2.04 -8.61 17.63
CA ASP A 124 0.80 -8.71 18.40
C ASP A 124 1.06 -9.09 19.87
N ALA A 125 -0.02 -9.28 20.63
CA ALA A 125 0.05 -9.66 22.04
C ALA A 125 0.62 -11.08 22.30
N GLN A 126 0.93 -11.85 21.25
CA GLN A 126 1.57 -13.17 21.31
C GLN A 126 2.98 -13.13 20.70
N ASP A 127 3.57 -11.93 20.54
CA ASP A 127 4.86 -11.69 19.88
C ASP A 127 4.89 -12.13 18.40
N ALA A 128 3.74 -12.30 17.75
CA ALA A 128 3.68 -12.66 16.33
C ALA A 128 3.77 -11.40 15.45
N PRO A 129 4.56 -11.41 14.35
CA PRO A 129 4.73 -10.24 13.50
C PRO A 129 3.41 -9.73 12.89
N ILE A 130 3.20 -8.42 12.96
CA ILE A 130 2.11 -7.73 12.27
C ILE A 130 2.60 -7.32 10.87
N TYR A 131 1.80 -7.64 9.85
CA TYR A 131 2.26 -7.55 8.46
C TYR A 131 1.92 -6.26 7.72
N HIS A 132 0.90 -5.53 8.15
CA HIS A 132 0.45 -4.30 7.49
C HIS A 132 0.50 -3.12 8.47
N THR A 133 1.01 -2.00 7.99
CA THR A 133 1.16 -0.77 8.79
C THR A 133 -0.19 -0.15 9.14
N ASN A 134 -1.17 -0.24 8.23
CA ASN A 134 -2.49 0.37 8.40
C ASN A 134 -3.37 -0.31 9.45
N VAL A 135 -2.98 -1.48 9.97
CA VAL A 135 -3.63 -2.11 11.14
C VAL A 135 -2.96 -1.71 12.46
N VAL A 136 -1.73 -1.19 12.41
CA VAL A 136 -0.99 -0.70 13.58
C VAL A 136 -1.28 0.77 13.84
N MET A 137 -1.38 1.57 12.78
CA MET A 137 -1.53 3.01 12.89
C MET A 137 -2.34 3.65 11.77
N CYS A 138 -2.85 4.85 12.02
CA CYS A 138 -3.37 5.76 11.01
C CYS A 138 -3.03 7.22 11.33
N VAL A 139 -2.80 8.01 10.28
CA VAL A 139 -2.62 9.46 10.37
C VAL A 139 -3.88 10.14 9.85
N ALA A 140 -4.53 10.94 10.69
CA ALA A 140 -5.66 11.78 10.34
C ALA A 140 -5.25 13.27 10.35
N GLU A 141 -6.16 14.16 9.97
CA GLU A 141 -5.87 15.59 9.79
C GLU A 141 -5.26 16.27 11.03
N LYS A 142 -5.67 15.87 12.24
CA LYS A 142 -5.26 16.54 13.50
C LYS A 142 -4.75 15.58 14.57
N GLN A 143 -4.74 14.29 14.28
CA GLN A 143 -4.42 13.26 15.27
C GLN A 143 -3.84 12.03 14.60
N VAL A 144 -3.03 11.30 15.35
CA VAL A 144 -2.49 10.00 14.98
C VAL A 144 -3.06 8.98 15.96
N ILE A 145 -3.51 7.84 15.43
CA ILE A 145 -3.89 6.68 16.22
C ILE A 145 -2.83 5.62 15.95
N ILE A 146 -2.19 5.10 17.00
CA ILE A 146 -1.12 4.12 16.90
C ILE A 146 -1.14 3.21 18.12
N CYS A 147 -0.98 1.91 17.90
CA CYS A 147 -0.72 0.96 18.98
C CYS A 147 0.77 0.97 19.29
N ILE A 148 1.21 1.80 20.25
CA ILE A 148 2.63 1.88 20.61
C ILE A 148 3.11 0.57 21.24
N ASP A 149 2.26 -0.10 22.01
CA ASP A 149 2.57 -1.38 22.66
C ASP A 149 2.90 -2.50 21.67
N SER A 150 2.47 -2.37 20.40
CA SER A 150 2.82 -3.34 19.35
C SER A 150 4.19 -3.07 18.73
N ILE A 151 4.89 -1.98 19.08
CA ILE A 151 6.17 -1.59 18.50
C ILE A 151 7.26 -1.77 19.56
N PRO A 152 8.03 -2.87 19.51
CA PRO A 152 9.10 -3.10 20.46
C PRO A 152 10.23 -2.09 20.27
N ASP A 153 10.91 -1.74 21.37
CA ASP A 153 12.11 -0.90 21.32
C ASP A 153 13.19 -1.52 20.42
N ALA A 154 13.96 -0.64 19.76
CA ALA A 154 15.10 -1.05 18.96
C ALA A 154 16.09 -1.84 19.85
N ARG A 155 16.41 -3.07 19.42
CA ARG A 155 17.45 -3.89 20.04
C ARG A 155 18.84 -3.47 19.57
#